data_AF-A0A932VIA2-F1
#
_entry.id   AF-A0A932VIA2-F1
#
_cell.length_a   1.000
_cell.length_b   1.000
_cell.length_c   1.000
_cell.angle_alpha   90.00
_cell.angle_beta   90.00
_cell.angle_gamma   90.00
#
_symmetry.space_group_name_H-M   'P 1'
#
loop_
_entity.id
_entity.type
_entity.pdbx_description
1 polymer ?
#
loop_
_entity_poly.entity_id
_entity_poly.type
_entity_poly.pdbx_seq_one_letter_code
_entity_poly.pdbx_strand_id
1 'polypeptide(L)'
;MNLVLITTVLGVLMIVGGFIFILMPVTPAIPTIWGGILIYEEGHRRLGLDHNLLILVSLIAAGTIVLDYTLSREGVKKLRASSWGVLGAVIGGGLGAFIHPIATYLIGPVVGALAFEMLRGRDQVFSYTSGNYTIVAFMGGTVVKLVAALIMTGLFILRLQGKA
;
A
#
# COMPACT_ATOMS: atom_id res chain seq x y z
N MET A 1 5.46 17.07 28.59
CA MET A 1 6.32 15.89 28.41
C MET A 1 5.55 14.70 27.84
N ASN A 2 4.36 14.39 28.34
CA ASN A 2 3.59 13.21 27.90
C ASN A 2 3.05 13.29 26.46
N LEU A 3 2.57 14.45 26.02
CA LEU A 3 1.95 14.57 24.69
C LEU A 3 2.94 14.31 23.54
N VAL A 4 4.12 14.94 23.60
CA VAL A 4 5.19 14.79 22.59
C VAL A 4 5.59 13.32 22.47
N LEU A 5 5.81 12.63 23.61
CA LEU A 5 6.18 11.22 23.61
C LEU A 5 5.10 10.35 22.95
N ILE A 6 3.82 10.58 23.27
CA ILE A 6 2.69 9.83 22.70
C ILE A 6 2.63 10.00 21.18
N THR A 7 2.70 11.24 20.70
CA THR A 7 2.66 11.55 19.26
C THR A 7 3.86 11.01 18.50
N THR A 8 5.05 11.01 19.11
CA THR A 8 6.26 10.41 18.53
C THR A 8 6.09 8.92 18.33
N VAL A 9 5.71 8.21 19.40
CA VAL A 9 5.54 6.75 19.37
C VAL A 9 4.44 6.38 18.37
N LEU A 10 3.30 7.07 18.43
CA LEU A 10 2.19 6.81 17.52
C LEU A 10 2.55 7.08 16.06
N GLY A 11 3.20 8.22 15.79
CA GLY A 11 3.63 8.59 14.44
C GLY A 11 4.61 7.58 13.84
N VAL A 12 5.62 7.16 14.61
CA VAL A 12 6.59 6.14 14.18
C VAL A 12 5.90 4.79 13.95
N LEU A 13 5.03 4.35 14.86
CA LEU A 13 4.27 3.10 14.71
C LEU A 13 3.40 3.11 13.46
N MET A 14 2.77 4.24 13.14
CA MET A 14 1.96 4.38 11.92
C MET A 14 2.82 4.36 10.66
N ILE A 15 3.99 5.01 10.66
CA ILE A 15 4.91 4.95 9.51
C ILE A 15 5.37 3.50 9.28
N VAL A 16 5.86 2.83 10.33
CA VAL A 16 6.32 1.42 10.24
C VAL A 16 5.17 0.49 9.86
N GLY A 17 4.01 0.61 10.51
CA GLY A 17 2.82 -0.16 10.18
C GLY A 17 2.34 0.08 8.75
N GLY A 18 2.45 1.32 8.28
CA GLY A 18 2.16 1.69 6.90
C GLY A 18 3.05 0.96 5.89
N PHE A 19 4.35 0.78 6.15
CA PHE A 19 5.23 -0.04 5.31
C PHE A 19 4.81 -1.51 5.30
N ILE A 20 4.39 -2.06 6.44
CA ILE A 20 3.85 -3.43 6.52
C ILE A 20 2.58 -3.54 5.67
N PHE A 21 1.71 -2.53 5.72
CA PHE A 21 0.47 -2.48 4.95
C PHE A 21 0.67 -2.39 3.44
N ILE A 22 1.84 -1.98 2.95
CA ILE A 22 2.15 -2.01 1.50
C ILE A 22 2.10 -3.45 0.98
N LEU A 23 2.51 -4.41 1.81
CA LEU A 23 2.46 -5.85 1.52
C LEU A 23 1.06 -6.44 1.76
N MET A 24 0.06 -5.62 2.10
CA MET A 24 -1.31 -6.08 2.28
C MET A 24 -2.21 -5.51 1.17
N PRO A 25 -2.93 -6.35 0.43
CA PRO A 25 -3.63 -5.93 -0.79
C PRO A 25 -4.76 -4.92 -0.57
N VAL A 26 -5.30 -4.81 0.65
CA VAL A 26 -6.50 -4.00 0.96
C VAL A 26 -6.21 -2.85 1.93
N THR A 27 -5.08 -2.90 2.64
CA THR A 27 -4.85 -2.00 3.77
C THR A 27 -4.36 -0.64 3.27
N PRO A 28 -4.88 0.49 3.80
CA PRO A 28 -4.53 1.82 3.33
C PRO A 28 -3.12 2.26 3.76
N ALA A 29 -2.08 1.70 3.13
CA ALA A 29 -0.69 1.94 3.48
C ALA A 29 -0.28 3.42 3.43
N ILE A 30 -0.55 4.08 2.30
CA ILE A 30 -0.15 5.48 2.06
C ILE A 30 -0.84 6.45 3.04
N PRO A 31 -2.18 6.38 3.25
CA PRO A 31 -2.82 7.15 4.30
C PRO A 31 -2.25 6.91 5.71
N THR A 32 -1.88 5.67 6.05
CA THR A 32 -1.29 5.36 7.36
C THR A 32 0.08 6.02 7.53
N ILE A 33 0.95 5.97 6.52
CA ILE A 33 2.27 6.64 6.57
C ILE A 33 2.10 8.15 6.66
N TRP A 34 1.24 8.72 5.81
CA TRP A 34 0.95 10.16 5.80
C TRP A 34 0.40 10.63 7.15
N GLY A 35 -0.57 9.92 7.72
CA GLY A 35 -1.12 10.21 9.05
C GLY A 35 -0.08 10.13 10.16
N GLY A 36 0.84 9.16 10.08
CA GLY A 36 1.95 9.04 11.03
C GLY A 36 2.89 10.25 10.99
N ILE A 37 3.20 10.76 9.80
CA ILE A 37 4.01 11.98 9.61
C ILE A 37 3.29 13.20 10.23
N LEU A 38 1.98 13.36 9.98
CA LEU A 38 1.21 14.48 10.52
C LEU A 38 1.10 14.45 12.05
N ILE A 39 0.80 13.29 12.62
CA ILE A 39 0.69 13.12 14.08
C ILE A 39 2.03 13.39 14.75
N TYR A 40 3.14 12.92 14.16
CA TYR A 40 4.46 13.23 14.66
C TYR A 40 4.70 14.75 14.65
N GLU A 41 4.36 15.43 13.56
CA GLU A 41 4.57 16.87 13.42
C GLU A 41 3.83 17.67 14.49
N GLU A 42 2.52 17.43 14.61
CA GLU A 42 1.63 18.15 15.52
C GLU A 42 2.13 18.07 16.96
N GLY A 43 2.62 16.90 17.35
CA GLY A 43 3.22 16.62 18.66
C GLY A 43 4.43 17.47 19.01
N HIS A 44 5.24 17.81 18.00
CA HIS A 44 6.45 18.61 18.20
C HIS A 44 6.23 20.10 17.90
N ARG A 45 4.97 20.58 18.00
CA ARG A 45 4.59 22.00 17.90
C ARG A 45 5.07 22.66 16.61
N ARG A 46 5.00 21.94 15.49
CA ARG A 46 5.79 22.26 14.32
C ARG A 46 7.24 22.47 14.70
N LEU A 47 8.04 21.41 14.60
CA LEU A 47 9.52 21.53 14.52
C LEU A 47 9.97 22.45 13.36
N GLY A 48 9.05 23.12 12.66
CA GLY A 48 9.21 23.96 11.50
C GLY A 48 9.31 23.11 10.25
N LEU A 49 8.68 21.93 10.22
CA LEU A 49 8.41 21.27 8.97
C LEU A 49 7.75 22.32 8.09
N ASP A 50 8.45 22.66 7.00
CA ASP A 50 8.05 23.78 6.17
C ASP A 50 6.65 23.46 5.67
N HIS A 51 5.75 24.44 5.66
CA HIS A 51 4.36 24.21 5.24
C HIS A 51 4.34 23.59 3.83
N ASN A 52 5.34 23.96 3.03
CA ASN A 52 5.66 23.39 1.72
C ASN A 52 5.91 21.87 1.75
N LEU A 53 6.62 21.33 2.74
CA LEU A 53 6.88 19.88 2.83
C LEU A 53 5.60 19.12 3.20
N LEU A 54 4.78 19.64 4.11
CA LEU A 54 3.51 19.02 4.47
C LEU A 54 2.56 19.00 3.28
N ILE A 55 2.50 20.10 2.50
CA ILE A 55 1.74 20.15 1.26
C ILE A 55 2.30 19.14 0.25
N LEU A 56 3.61 19.09 0.06
CA LEU A 56 4.25 18.16 -0.89
C LEU A 56 3.95 16.69 -0.53
N VAL A 57 4.15 16.30 0.74
CA VAL A 57 3.88 14.93 1.21
C VAL A 57 2.39 14.59 1.10
N SER A 58 1.50 15.57 1.32
CA SER A 58 0.05 15.39 1.11
C SER A 58 -0.32 15.23 -0.36
N LEU A 59 0.31 15.98 -1.26
CA LEU A 59 0.13 15.85 -2.72
C LEU A 59 0.65 14.50 -3.23
N ILE A 60 1.80 14.05 -2.73
CA ILE A 60 2.33 12.71 -3.04
C ILE A 60 1.35 11.64 -2.55
N ALA A 61 0.86 11.75 -1.32
CA ALA A 61 -0.11 10.80 -0.77
C ALA A 61 -1.39 10.76 -1.62
N ALA A 62 -2.00 11.92 -1.90
CA ALA A 62 -3.21 12.03 -2.71
C ALA A 62 -2.99 11.50 -4.14
N GLY A 63 -1.90 11.90 -4.79
CA GLY A 63 -1.54 11.43 -6.13
C GLY A 63 -1.32 9.92 -6.16
N THR A 64 -0.67 9.37 -5.15
CA THR A 64 -0.44 7.91 -5.05
C THR A 64 -1.75 7.15 -4.85
N ILE A 65 -2.67 7.65 -4.03
CA ILE A 65 -4.00 7.03 -3.85
C ILE A 65 -4.77 7.02 -5.17
N VAL A 66 -4.76 8.14 -5.90
CA VAL A 66 -5.41 8.24 -7.22
C VAL A 66 -4.76 7.31 -8.23
N LEU A 67 -3.42 7.27 -8.29
CA LEU A 67 -2.67 6.39 -9.17
C LEU A 67 -2.90 4.92 -8.85
N ASP A 68 -2.87 4.52 -7.57
CA ASP A 68 -3.12 3.15 -7.15
C ASP A 68 -4.54 2.70 -7.51
N TYR A 69 -5.53 3.55 -7.29
CA TYR A 69 -6.92 3.29 -7.70
C TYR A 69 -7.03 3.16 -9.22
N THR A 70 -6.39 4.04 -9.98
CA THR A 70 -6.42 4.04 -11.44
C THR A 70 -5.71 2.81 -12.00
N LEU A 71 -4.53 2.46 -11.49
CA LEU A 71 -3.79 1.27 -11.88
C LEU A 71 -4.54 -0.01 -11.52
N SER A 72 -5.17 -0.06 -10.35
CA SER A 72 -5.99 -1.22 -9.97
C SER A 72 -7.22 -1.36 -10.87
N ARG A 73 -7.90 -0.25 -11.21
CA ARG A 73 -9.12 -0.30 -12.02
C ARG A 73 -8.86 -0.47 -13.51
N GLU A 74 -7.91 0.27 -14.06
CA GLU A 74 -7.56 0.22 -15.48
C GLU A 74 -6.59 -0.90 -15.80
N GLY A 75 -5.66 -1.24 -14.91
CA GLY A 75 -4.75 -2.37 -15.06
C GLY A 75 -5.53 -3.67 -15.17
N VAL A 76 -6.54 -3.88 -14.31
CA VAL A 76 -7.46 -5.04 -14.41
C VAL A 76 -8.17 -5.08 -15.77
N LYS A 77 -8.65 -3.94 -16.27
CA LYS A 77 -9.33 -3.86 -17.58
C LYS A 77 -8.39 -4.13 -18.76
N LYS A 78 -7.20 -3.54 -18.75
CA LYS A 78 -6.20 -3.65 -19.83
C LYS A 78 -5.56 -5.04 -19.85
N LEU A 79 -5.37 -5.66 -18.69
CA LEU A 79 -4.74 -6.97 -18.54
C LEU A 79 -5.75 -8.13 -18.65
N ARG A 80 -7.00 -7.89 -19.08
CA ARG A 80 -8.06 -8.94 -19.22
C ARG A 80 -8.29 -9.78 -17.95
N ALA A 81 -7.91 -9.29 -16.77
CA ALA A 81 -8.15 -9.98 -15.52
C ALA A 81 -9.65 -9.99 -15.23
N SER A 82 -10.22 -11.17 -14.92
CA SER A 82 -11.65 -11.24 -14.64
C SER A 82 -11.97 -10.72 -13.24
N SER A 83 -13.17 -10.18 -13.05
CA SER A 83 -13.63 -9.72 -11.72
C SER A 83 -13.56 -10.81 -10.65
N TRP A 84 -13.71 -12.08 -11.04
CA TRP A 84 -13.61 -13.22 -10.11
C TRP A 84 -12.16 -13.56 -9.78
N GLY A 85 -11.24 -13.47 -10.75
CA GLY A 85 -9.81 -13.59 -10.49
C GLY A 85 -9.30 -12.48 -9.56
N VAL A 86 -9.77 -11.25 -9.74
CA VAL A 86 -9.45 -10.12 -8.84
C VAL A 86 -10.02 -10.35 -7.45
N LEU A 87 -11.29 -10.76 -7.34
CA LEU A 87 -11.91 -11.05 -6.05
C LEU A 87 -11.18 -12.18 -5.32
N GLY A 88 -10.85 -13.25 -6.04
CA GLY A 88 -10.05 -14.35 -5.54
C GLY A 88 -8.68 -13.90 -5.08
N ALA A 89 -8.01 -13.03 -5.83
CA ALA A 89 -6.70 -12.50 -5.45
C ALA A 89 -6.74 -11.61 -4.20
N VAL A 90 -7.78 -10.80 -4.06
CA VAL A 90 -8.02 -9.99 -2.86
C VAL A 90 -8.23 -10.88 -1.64
N ILE A 91 -9.08 -11.91 -1.76
CA ILE A 91 -9.38 -12.83 -0.66
C ILE A 91 -8.15 -13.69 -0.33
N GLY A 92 -7.50 -14.25 -1.35
CA GLY A 92 -6.32 -15.11 -1.19
C GLY A 92 -5.11 -14.34 -0.65
N GLY A 93 -4.89 -13.10 -1.11
CA GLY A 93 -3.86 -12.23 -0.56
C GLY A 93 -4.18 -11.75 0.85
N GLY A 94 -5.45 -11.42 1.14
CA GLY A 94 -5.91 -11.05 2.47
C GLY A 94 -5.75 -12.18 3.49
N LEU A 95 -6.32 -13.36 3.20
CA LEU A 95 -6.21 -14.55 4.05
C LEU A 95 -4.77 -15.05 4.17
N GLY A 96 -4.04 -15.03 3.05
CA GLY A 96 -2.63 -15.40 3.02
C GLY A 96 -1.81 -14.52 3.95
N ALA A 97 -2.03 -13.20 3.97
CA ALA A 97 -1.24 -12.27 4.78
C ALA A 97 -1.31 -12.58 6.29
N PHE A 98 -2.38 -13.21 6.78
CA PHE A 98 -2.51 -13.64 8.18
C PHE A 98 -1.68 -14.89 8.52
N ILE A 99 -1.32 -15.71 7.53
CA ILE A 99 -0.51 -16.91 7.74
C ILE A 99 0.98 -16.54 7.77
N HIS A 100 1.45 -15.84 6.73
CA HIS A 100 2.85 -15.40 6.66
C HIS A 100 3.01 -14.23 5.67
N PRO A 101 3.15 -12.97 6.14
CA PRO A 101 3.04 -11.76 5.30
C PRO A 101 3.91 -11.76 4.04
N ILE A 102 5.17 -12.21 4.14
CA ILE A 102 6.11 -12.19 3.02
C ILE A 102 5.84 -13.31 2.01
N ALA A 103 5.65 -14.55 2.47
CA ALA A 103 5.49 -15.71 1.59
C ALA A 103 4.15 -15.68 0.84
N THR A 104 3.09 -15.20 1.48
CA THR A 104 1.74 -15.24 0.93
C THR A 104 1.36 -13.98 0.16
N TYR A 105 2.13 -12.90 0.27
CA TYR A 105 1.92 -11.72 -0.56
C TYR A 105 1.98 -12.03 -2.06
N LEU A 106 2.86 -12.95 -2.47
CA LEU A 106 2.97 -13.37 -3.86
C LEU A 106 2.06 -14.57 -4.18
N ILE A 107 2.03 -15.57 -3.29
CA ILE A 107 1.35 -16.84 -3.55
C ILE A 107 -0.16 -16.72 -3.32
N GLY A 108 -0.58 -15.98 -2.29
CA GLY A 108 -1.97 -15.83 -1.88
C GLY A 108 -2.86 -15.25 -3.00
N PRO A 109 -2.49 -14.12 -3.62
CA PRO A 109 -3.27 -13.57 -4.74
C PRO A 109 -3.39 -14.54 -5.92
N VAL A 110 -2.33 -15.29 -6.23
CA VAL A 110 -2.31 -16.26 -7.34
C VAL A 110 -3.23 -17.43 -7.07
N VAL A 111 -3.05 -18.08 -5.92
CA VAL A 111 -3.86 -19.24 -5.52
C VAL A 111 -5.32 -18.83 -5.40
N GLY A 112 -5.60 -17.67 -4.81
CA GLY A 112 -6.95 -17.14 -4.68
C GLY A 112 -7.59 -16.84 -6.04
N ALA A 113 -6.88 -16.19 -6.96
CA ALA A 113 -7.37 -15.92 -8.32
C ALA A 113 -7.70 -17.21 -9.07
N LEU A 114 -6.79 -18.20 -9.03
CA LEU A 114 -6.98 -19.50 -9.67
C LEU A 114 -8.20 -20.23 -9.10
N ALA A 115 -8.31 -20.31 -7.77
CA ALA A 115 -9.41 -20.99 -7.10
C ALA A 115 -10.76 -20.39 -7.49
N PHE A 116 -10.89 -19.05 -7.50
CA PHE A 116 -12.14 -18.37 -7.82
C PHE A 116 -12.50 -18.44 -9.31
N GLU A 117 -11.52 -18.42 -10.22
CA GLU A 117 -11.77 -18.63 -11.65
C GLU A 117 -12.23 -20.06 -11.95
N MET A 118 -11.62 -21.06 -11.29
CA MET A 118 -12.01 -22.47 -11.42
C MET A 118 -13.40 -22.71 -10.83
N LEU A 119 -13.74 -22.11 -9.69
CA LEU A 119 -15.09 -22.17 -9.10
C LEU A 119 -16.16 -21.58 -10.03
N ARG A 120 -15.80 -20.66 -10.91
CA ARG A 120 -16.70 -20.10 -11.93
C ARG A 120 -16.86 -21.00 -13.16
N GLY A 121 -16.14 -22.12 -13.23
CA GLY A 121 -16.15 -23.02 -14.38
C GLY A 121 -15.37 -22.47 -15.59
N ARG A 122 -14.41 -21.57 -15.37
CA ARG A 122 -13.48 -21.16 -16.44
C ARG A 122 -12.47 -22.26 -16.73
N ASP A 123 -12.07 -22.35 -17.98
CA ASP A 123 -11.05 -23.29 -18.42
C ASP A 123 -9.70 -23.02 -17.72
N GLN A 124 -8.88 -24.06 -17.53
CA GLN A 124 -7.61 -23.98 -16.82
C GLN A 124 -6.68 -22.97 -17.48
N VAL A 125 -6.58 -23.01 -18.82
CA VAL A 125 -5.74 -22.09 -19.61
C VAL A 125 -6.11 -20.63 -19.37
N PHE A 126 -7.41 -20.34 -19.28
CA PHE A 126 -7.91 -19.00 -18.98
C PHE A 126 -7.57 -18.59 -17.54
N SER A 127 -7.76 -19.50 -16.58
CA SER A 127 -7.49 -19.26 -15.16
C SER A 127 -6.02 -18.93 -14.90
N TYR A 128 -5.08 -19.68 -15.50
CA TYR A 128 -3.64 -19.40 -15.39
C TYR A 128 -3.26 -18.05 -16.01
N THR A 129 -3.81 -17.76 -17.19
CA THR A 129 -3.55 -16.51 -17.89
C THR A 129 -4.08 -15.30 -17.10
N SER A 130 -5.33 -15.37 -16.62
CA SER A 130 -5.98 -14.35 -15.76
C SER A 130 -5.23 -14.17 -14.43
N GLY A 131 -4.74 -15.27 -13.83
CA GLY A 131 -3.92 -15.25 -12.63
C GLY A 131 -2.63 -14.45 -12.82
N ASN A 132 -1.86 -14.70 -13.88
CA ASN A 132 -0.63 -13.96 -14.18
C ASN A 132 -0.89 -12.46 -14.36
N TYR A 133 -1.96 -12.10 -15.06
CA TYR A 133 -2.35 -10.71 -15.22
C TYR A 133 -2.73 -10.03 -13.91
N THR A 134 -3.34 -10.79 -12.99
CA THR A 134 -3.69 -10.30 -11.65
C THR A 134 -2.43 -10.04 -10.80
N ILE A 135 -1.39 -10.86 -10.92
CA ILE A 135 -0.07 -10.62 -10.27
C ILE A 135 0.51 -9.28 -10.74
N VAL A 136 0.56 -9.06 -12.05
CA VAL A 136 1.13 -7.85 -12.64
C VAL A 136 0.37 -6.61 -12.16
N ALA A 137 -0.96 -6.68 -12.09
CA ALA A 137 -1.79 -5.59 -11.56
C ALA A 137 -1.46 -5.30 -10.07
N PHE A 138 -1.36 -6.33 -9.23
CA PHE A 138 -1.04 -6.19 -7.80
C PHE A 138 0.37 -5.65 -7.56
N MET A 139 1.36 -6.17 -8.28
CA MET A 139 2.75 -5.70 -8.19
C MET A 139 2.86 -4.24 -8.63
N GLY A 140 2.16 -3.84 -9.70
CA GLY A 140 2.15 -2.47 -10.18
C GLY A 140 1.70 -1.47 -9.10
N GLY A 141 0.56 -1.73 -8.45
CA GLY A 141 0.08 -0.87 -7.35
C GLY A 141 1.03 -0.87 -6.15
N THR A 142 1.64 -2.01 -5.84
CA THR A 142 2.56 -2.14 -4.71
C THR A 142 3.88 -1.39 -4.93
N VAL A 143 4.46 -1.46 -6.13
CA VAL A 143 5.65 -0.69 -6.48
C VAL A 143 5.37 0.80 -6.34
N VAL A 144 4.21 1.27 -6.84
CA VAL A 144 3.81 2.68 -6.70
C VAL A 144 3.68 3.11 -5.24
N LYS A 145 3.03 2.28 -4.40
CA LYS A 145 2.96 2.52 -2.95
C LYS A 145 4.33 2.53 -2.29
N LEU A 146 5.21 1.59 -2.64
CA LEU A 146 6.54 1.47 -2.06
C LEU A 146 7.41 2.69 -2.39
N VAL A 147 7.42 3.10 -3.66
CA VAL A 147 8.16 4.29 -4.10
C VAL A 147 7.65 5.54 -3.38
N ALA A 148 6.34 5.75 -3.33
CA ALA A 148 5.75 6.89 -2.64
C ALA A 148 6.06 6.87 -1.14
N ALA A 149 5.93 5.71 -0.48
CA ALA A 149 6.25 5.54 0.93
C ALA A 149 7.70 5.90 1.25
N LEU A 150 8.64 5.42 0.42
CA LEU A 150 10.06 5.74 0.54
C LEU A 150 10.34 7.23 0.33
N ILE A 151 9.73 7.86 -0.69
CA ILE A 151 9.90 9.30 -0.94
C ILE A 151 9.35 10.12 0.23
N MET A 152 8.11 9.88 0.67
CA MET A 152 7.50 10.64 1.76
C MET A 152 8.30 10.51 3.06
N THR A 153 8.66 9.28 3.42
CA THR A 153 9.40 9.00 4.66
C THR A 153 10.84 9.52 4.57
N GLY A 154 11.50 9.39 3.42
CA GLY A 154 12.84 9.90 3.18
C GLY A 154 12.90 11.42 3.26
N LEU A 155 11.97 12.13 2.60
CA LEU A 155 11.85 13.59 2.68
C LEU A 155 11.62 14.06 4.13
N PHE A 156 10.77 13.34 4.86
CA PHE A 156 10.50 13.61 6.27
C PHE A 156 11.77 13.44 7.14
N ILE A 157 12.49 12.32 7.00
CA ILE A 157 13.74 12.06 7.74
C ILE A 157 14.82 13.08 7.42
N LEU A 158 15.04 13.39 6.13
CA LEU A 158 16.02 14.40 5.70
C LEU A 158 15.72 15.76 6.32
N ARG A 159 14.44 16.13 6.39
CA ARG A 159 14.04 17.40 6.98
C ARG A 159 14.20 17.43 8.50
N LEU A 160 14.03 16.30 9.18
CA LEU A 160 14.34 16.18 10.61
C LEU A 160 15.84 16.36 10.88
N GLN A 161 16.70 15.78 10.04
CA GLN A 161 18.16 15.90 10.19
C GLN A 161 18.67 17.32 9.95
N GLY A 162 18.13 18.05 8.97
CA GLY A 162 18.51 19.44 8.69
C GLY A 162 18.02 20.47 9.72
N LYS A 163 17.39 20.03 10.82
CA LYS A 163 16.88 20.86 11.93
C LYS A 163 17.49 20.51 13.29
N ALA A 164 18.24 19.42 13.36
CA ALA A 164 19.03 19.03 14.53
C ALA A 164 20.40 19.72 14.50
#